data_AF-A0A962GAU9-F1
#
_entry.id   AF-A0A962GAU9-F1
#
_cell.length_a   1.000
_cell.length_b   1.000
_cell.length_c   1.000
_cell.angle_alpha   90.00
_cell.angle_beta   90.00
_cell.angle_gamma   90.00
#
_symmetry.space_group_name_H-M   'P 1'
#
loop_
_entity.id
_entity.type
_entity.pdbx_description
1 polymer ?
#
loop_
_entity_poly.entity_id
_entity_poly.type
_entity_poly.pdbx_seq_one_letter_code
_entity_poly.pdbx_strand_id
1 'polypeptide(L)'
;MIAKLRHWAARSTHPAARALRALRKRWSTFTLPAPRLIVVPWLYLFLFLRAIVFFVRRRFFAEPLLKAYCTRHGRGVTAGIYVPWVKGRGELLLGDYVRLNGKISIAFAASFVPNPRLSIGDYSDIGHNTSFVVGREITIGAHVQIASDVSFRDSSGHAS
;
A
#
# COMPACT_ATOMS: atom_id res chain seq x y z
N MET A 1 1.91 -23.04 -36.02
CA MET A 1 1.04 -24.24 -35.97
C MET A 1 -0.23 -24.02 -35.13
N ILE A 2 -0.13 -23.50 -33.91
CA ILE A 2 -1.27 -23.24 -32.99
C ILE A 2 -2.30 -22.25 -33.58
N ALA A 3 -1.86 -21.22 -34.32
CA ALA A 3 -2.74 -20.23 -34.93
C ALA A 3 -3.63 -20.81 -36.06
N LYS A 4 -3.10 -21.74 -36.88
CA LYS A 4 -3.85 -22.43 -37.95
C LYS A 4 -4.94 -23.35 -37.36
N LEU A 5 -4.62 -24.05 -36.27
CA LEU A 5 -5.57 -24.89 -35.54
C LEU A 5 -6.72 -24.08 -34.91
N ARG A 6 -6.42 -22.89 -34.37
CA ARG A 6 -7.45 -21.98 -33.83
C ARG A 6 -8.37 -21.43 -34.92
N HIS A 7 -7.82 -21.08 -36.09
CA HIS A 7 -8.61 -20.60 -37.23
C HIS A 7 -9.50 -21.72 -37.82
N TRP A 8 -8.97 -22.94 -37.93
CA TRP A 8 -9.73 -24.12 -38.36
C TRP A 8 -10.83 -24.50 -37.36
N ALA A 9 -10.54 -24.51 -36.06
CA ALA A 9 -11.54 -24.76 -35.01
C ALA A 9 -12.59 -23.64 -34.87
N ALA A 10 -12.37 -22.45 -35.43
CA ALA A 10 -13.34 -21.36 -35.42
C ALA A 10 -14.31 -21.42 -36.63
N ARG A 11 -13.86 -21.88 -37.80
CA ARG A 11 -14.66 -21.93 -39.05
C ARG A 11 -15.22 -23.32 -39.41
N SER A 12 -14.69 -24.40 -38.84
CA SER A 12 -15.11 -25.76 -39.18
C SER A 12 -16.40 -26.18 -38.45
N THR A 13 -17.34 -26.77 -39.20
CA THR A 13 -18.58 -27.41 -38.74
C THR A 13 -18.37 -28.84 -38.22
N HIS A 14 -17.12 -29.34 -38.26
CA HIS A 14 -16.77 -30.70 -37.84
C HIS A 14 -17.11 -30.95 -36.36
N PRO A 15 -17.66 -32.13 -36.00
CA PRO A 15 -18.08 -32.45 -34.63
C PRO A 15 -16.97 -32.26 -33.59
N ALA A 16 -15.71 -32.54 -33.96
CA ALA A 16 -14.54 -32.28 -33.12
C ALA A 16 -14.31 -30.79 -32.79
N ALA A 17 -14.52 -29.88 -33.76
CA ALA A 17 -14.39 -28.44 -33.53
C ALA A 17 -15.53 -27.91 -32.65
N ARG A 18 -16.75 -28.49 -32.76
CA ARG A 18 -17.88 -28.19 -31.88
C ARG A 18 -17.63 -28.68 -30.44
N ALA A 19 -17.07 -29.88 -30.27
CA ALA A 19 -16.68 -30.43 -28.98
C ALA A 19 -15.61 -29.57 -28.29
N LEU A 20 -14.60 -29.12 -29.03
CA LEU A 20 -13.56 -28.22 -28.49
C LEU A 20 -14.13 -26.85 -28.05
N ARG A 21 -15.04 -26.25 -28.82
CA ARG A 21 -15.72 -25.01 -28.43
C ARG A 21 -16.61 -25.20 -27.19
N ALA A 22 -17.32 -26.32 -27.09
CA ALA A 22 -18.15 -26.66 -25.94
C ALA A 22 -17.33 -26.93 -24.68
N LEU A 23 -16.22 -27.66 -24.79
CA LEU A 23 -15.31 -27.93 -23.68
C LEU A 23 -14.68 -26.64 -23.17
N ARG A 24 -14.23 -25.77 -24.09
CA ARG A 24 -13.70 -24.44 -23.76
C ARG A 24 -14.73 -23.58 -23.05
N LYS A 25 -15.98 -23.56 -23.52
CA LYS A 25 -17.08 -22.84 -22.86
C LYS A 25 -17.39 -23.43 -21.48
N ARG A 26 -17.41 -24.76 -21.35
CA ARG A 26 -17.68 -25.44 -20.08
C ARG A 26 -16.58 -25.18 -19.04
N TRP A 27 -15.32 -25.09 -19.47
CA TRP A 27 -14.21 -24.69 -18.63
C TRP A 27 -14.27 -23.21 -18.25
N SER A 28 -14.62 -22.32 -19.19
CA SER A 28 -14.74 -20.88 -18.89
C SER A 28 -15.95 -20.52 -18.02
N THR A 29 -16.93 -21.42 -17.91
CA THR A 29 -18.14 -21.22 -17.09
C THR A 29 -18.14 -22.11 -15.83
N PHE A 30 -17.04 -22.81 -15.55
CA PHE A 30 -16.92 -23.67 -14.37
C PHE A 30 -16.70 -22.81 -13.13
N THR A 31 -17.74 -22.68 -12.30
CA THR A 31 -17.63 -22.10 -10.95
C THR A 31 -17.34 -23.21 -9.95
N LEU A 32 -16.26 -23.09 -9.18
CA LEU A 32 -15.94 -24.03 -8.11
C LEU A 32 -17.06 -24.00 -7.05
N PRO A 33 -17.75 -25.11 -6.79
CA PRO A 33 -18.68 -25.17 -5.67
C PRO A 33 -17.88 -24.97 -4.38
N ALA A 34 -18.29 -24.02 -3.55
CA ALA A 34 -17.63 -23.64 -2.32
C ALA A 34 -18.34 -24.28 -1.12
N PRO A 35 -18.06 -25.56 -0.76
CA PRO A 35 -18.72 -26.21 0.37
C PRO A 35 -18.37 -25.47 1.67
N ARG A 36 -19.39 -24.90 2.32
CA ARG A 36 -19.22 -24.02 3.49
C ARG A 36 -18.38 -24.66 4.60
N LEU A 37 -18.52 -25.96 4.83
CA LEU A 37 -17.76 -26.71 5.84
C LEU A 37 -16.24 -26.69 5.63
N ILE A 38 -15.75 -26.57 4.39
CA ILE A 38 -14.31 -26.52 4.09
C ILE A 38 -13.85 -25.07 3.96
N VAL A 39 -14.62 -24.25 3.24
CA VAL A 39 -14.21 -22.91 2.86
C VAL A 39 -14.24 -21.94 4.05
N VAL A 40 -15.14 -22.13 5.02
CA VAL A 40 -15.23 -21.26 6.21
C VAL A 40 -14.04 -21.46 7.15
N PRO A 41 -13.66 -22.68 7.57
CA PRO A 41 -12.43 -22.89 8.34
C PRO A 41 -11.19 -22.39 7.60
N TRP A 42 -11.11 -22.63 6.29
CA TRP A 42 -10.02 -22.13 5.45
C TRP A 42 -9.94 -20.60 5.46
N LEU A 43 -11.08 -19.91 5.37
CA LEU A 43 -11.15 -18.45 5.47
C LEU A 43 -10.65 -17.97 6.84
N TYR A 44 -11.09 -18.58 7.93
CA TYR A 44 -10.63 -18.19 9.28
C TYR A 44 -9.13 -18.40 9.47
N LEU A 45 -8.60 -19.53 8.99
CA LEU A 45 -7.16 -19.79 8.98
C LEU A 45 -6.41 -18.70 8.19
N PHE A 46 -6.89 -18.35 7.00
CA PHE A 46 -6.32 -17.28 6.20
C PHE A 46 -6.35 -15.92 6.92
N LEU A 47 -7.49 -15.55 7.52
CA LEU A 47 -7.64 -14.30 8.27
C LEU A 47 -6.71 -14.24 9.49
N PHE A 48 -6.56 -15.35 10.20
CA PHE A 48 -5.65 -15.48 11.34
C PHE A 48 -4.19 -15.30 10.92
N LEU A 49 -3.75 -16.03 9.90
CA LEU A 49 -2.39 -15.90 9.34
C LEU A 49 -2.13 -14.46 8.85
N ARG A 50 -3.12 -13.85 8.18
CA ARG A 50 -3.03 -12.45 7.74
C ARG A 50 -2.86 -11.49 8.92
N ALA A 51 -3.60 -11.69 10.01
CA ALA A 51 -3.49 -10.87 11.21
C ALA A 51 -2.10 -10.98 11.84
N ILE A 52 -1.54 -12.19 11.93
CA ILE A 52 -0.16 -12.42 12.40
C ILE A 52 0.83 -11.66 11.52
N VAL A 53 0.75 -11.83 10.20
CA VAL A 53 1.66 -11.14 9.27
C VAL A 53 1.57 -9.63 9.42
N PHE A 54 0.36 -9.08 9.55
CA PHE A 54 0.17 -7.63 9.72
C PHE A 54 0.72 -7.12 11.05
N PHE A 55 0.52 -7.86 12.14
CA PHE A 55 1.07 -7.53 13.45
C PHE A 55 2.60 -7.53 13.41
N VAL A 56 3.20 -8.59 12.85
CA VAL A 56 4.65 -8.73 12.75
C VAL A 56 5.25 -7.59 11.91
N ARG A 57 4.69 -7.36 10.71
CA ARG A 57 5.15 -6.28 9.82
C ARG A 57 5.06 -4.91 10.47
N ARG A 58 3.95 -4.61 11.14
CA ARG A 58 3.75 -3.34 11.82
C ARG A 58 4.77 -3.13 12.93
N ARG A 59 4.89 -4.09 13.85
CA ARG A 59 5.62 -3.92 15.10
C ARG A 59 7.13 -4.08 14.95
N PHE A 60 7.59 -5.01 14.11
CA PHE A 60 9.00 -5.35 13.99
C PHE A 60 9.69 -4.71 12.78
N PHE A 61 8.95 -4.20 11.80
CA PHE A 61 9.54 -3.59 10.61
C PHE A 61 9.12 -2.14 10.44
N ALA A 62 7.83 -1.87 10.25
CA ALA A 62 7.35 -0.53 9.89
C ALA A 62 7.64 0.52 10.98
N GLU A 63 7.30 0.23 12.24
CA GLU A 63 7.51 1.16 13.35
C GLU A 63 8.99 1.44 13.66
N PRO A 64 9.88 0.45 13.83
CA PRO A 64 11.29 0.73 14.08
C PRO A 64 11.98 1.41 12.90
N LEU A 65 11.66 1.04 11.65
CA LEU A 65 12.22 1.71 10.48
C LEU A 65 11.72 3.16 10.34
N LEU A 66 10.45 3.41 10.64
CA LEU A 66 9.94 4.79 10.74
C LEU A 66 10.77 5.59 11.75
N LYS A 67 10.99 5.04 12.95
CA LYS A 67 11.78 5.70 14.00
C LYS A 67 13.22 5.94 13.55
N ALA A 68 13.81 5.03 12.78
CA ALA A 68 15.14 5.21 12.19
C ALA A 68 15.20 6.33 11.13
N TYR A 69 14.11 6.58 10.41
CA TYR A 69 14.01 7.74 9.50
C TYR A 69 13.79 9.07 10.24
N CYS A 70 13.28 9.03 11.48
CA CYS A 70 12.99 10.24 12.24
C CYS A 70 14.27 10.86 12.79
N THR A 71 14.42 12.16 12.62
CA THR A 71 15.45 12.94 13.31
C THR A 71 15.11 13.06 14.80
N ARG A 72 13.82 13.25 15.11
CA ARG A 72 13.26 13.14 16.46
C ARG A 72 11.87 12.54 16.40
N HIS A 73 11.53 11.72 17.38
CA HIS A 73 10.19 11.17 17.55
C HIS A 73 9.77 11.21 19.02
N GLY A 74 8.50 11.50 19.26
CA GLY A 74 7.90 11.45 20.58
C GLY A 74 7.64 10.03 21.08
N ARG A 75 7.03 9.95 22.25
CA ARG A 75 6.51 8.71 22.85
C ARG A 75 5.29 8.23 22.09
N GLY A 76 5.06 6.91 22.04
CA GLY A 76 3.83 6.37 21.45
C GLY A 76 3.68 6.58 19.94
N VAL A 77 4.74 6.98 19.22
CA VAL A 77 4.74 7.05 17.75
C VAL A 77 4.57 5.65 17.19
N THR A 78 3.56 5.48 16.32
CA THR A 78 3.25 4.19 15.68
C THR A 78 3.16 4.33 14.18
N ALA A 79 3.52 3.24 13.49
CA ALA A 79 3.35 3.10 12.05
C ALA A 79 2.24 2.09 11.72
N GLY A 80 1.76 2.11 10.49
CA GLY A 80 0.88 1.11 9.91
C GLY A 80 1.63 -0.16 9.50
N ILE A 81 1.04 -0.95 8.58
CA ILE A 81 1.63 -2.21 8.10
C ILE A 81 2.73 -2.03 7.05
N TYR A 82 2.89 -0.82 6.51
CA TYR A 82 3.87 -0.49 5.48
C TYR A 82 4.98 0.35 6.08
N VAL A 83 6.22 0.06 5.67
CA VAL A 83 7.35 0.94 5.95
C VAL A 83 7.11 2.25 5.19
N PRO A 84 7.19 3.41 5.86
CA PRO A 84 7.11 4.69 5.19
C PRO A 84 8.16 4.79 4.08
N TRP A 85 7.74 5.24 2.91
CA TRP A 85 8.61 5.41 1.78
C TRP A 85 9.23 6.81 1.84
N VAL A 86 10.47 6.91 2.30
CA VAL A 86 11.19 8.18 2.45
C VAL A 86 12.24 8.30 1.35
N LYS A 87 12.15 9.38 0.56
CA LYS A 87 13.11 9.74 -0.50
C LYS A 87 13.80 11.07 -0.15
N GLY A 88 15.09 11.15 -0.46
CA GLY A 88 15.91 12.32 -0.15
C GLY A 88 16.35 12.38 1.30
N ARG A 89 17.05 13.46 1.66
CA ARG A 89 17.53 13.73 3.02
C ARG A 89 16.84 14.97 3.56
N GLY A 90 16.35 14.90 4.79
CA GLY A 90 15.67 15.99 5.46
C GLY A 90 15.41 15.64 6.92
N GLU A 91 14.82 16.60 7.64
CA GLU A 91 14.42 16.42 9.03
C GLU A 91 12.99 15.89 9.10
N LEU A 92 12.81 14.78 9.81
CA LEU A 92 11.50 14.22 10.12
C LEU A 92 11.29 14.29 11.63
N LEU A 93 10.36 15.15 12.07
CA LEU A 93 10.05 15.41 13.47
C LEU A 93 8.61 14.98 13.75
N LEU A 94 8.45 13.98 14.62
CA LEU A 94 7.14 13.50 15.05
C LEU A 94 6.93 13.77 16.53
N GLY A 95 5.78 14.35 16.87
CA GLY A 95 5.33 14.57 18.25
C GLY A 95 4.98 13.29 19.00
N ASP A 96 4.48 13.46 20.22
CA ASP A 96 3.96 12.39 21.07
C ASP A 96 2.65 11.83 20.48
N TYR A 97 2.48 10.51 20.52
CA TYR A 97 1.28 9.77 20.09
C TYR A 97 0.86 10.01 18.62
N VAL A 98 1.80 10.33 17.74
CA VAL A 98 1.55 10.42 16.31
C VAL A 98 1.30 9.03 15.70
N ARG A 99 0.24 8.90 14.91
CA ARG A 99 -0.13 7.67 14.22
C ARG A 99 -0.02 7.84 12.72
N LEU A 100 0.91 7.12 12.11
CA LEU A 100 1.04 7.06 10.65
C LEU A 100 0.33 5.81 10.14
N ASN A 101 -0.88 5.96 9.59
CA ASN A 101 -1.68 4.83 9.13
C ASN A 101 -1.34 4.41 7.71
N GLY A 102 -1.25 3.09 7.51
CA GLY A 102 -1.12 2.54 6.17
C GLY A 102 0.20 2.90 5.47
N LYS A 103 0.11 3.29 4.19
CA LYS A 103 1.25 3.63 3.34
C LYS A 103 1.47 5.14 3.39
N ILE A 104 2.65 5.57 3.83
CA ILE A 104 3.02 7.00 3.83
C ILE A 104 4.20 7.20 2.88
N SER A 105 4.16 8.26 2.08
CA SER A 105 5.28 8.66 1.20
C SER A 105 5.79 10.04 1.60
N ILE A 106 7.09 10.17 1.81
CA ILE A 106 7.75 11.44 2.14
C ILE A 106 8.88 11.63 1.12
N ALA A 107 8.86 12.74 0.40
CA ALA A 107 9.89 13.11 -0.55
C ALA A 107 10.49 14.46 -0.14
N PHE A 108 11.74 14.46 0.29
CA PHE A 108 12.52 15.65 0.57
C PHE A 108 13.23 16.11 -0.70
N ALA A 109 12.90 17.29 -1.20
CA ALA A 109 13.56 17.88 -2.36
C ALA A 109 14.79 18.68 -1.91
N ALA A 110 15.94 18.00 -1.93
CA ALA A 110 17.24 18.56 -1.50
C ALA A 110 17.73 19.73 -2.39
N SER A 111 17.10 19.97 -3.53
CA SER A 111 17.43 21.05 -4.47
C SER A 111 17.00 22.43 -4.00
N PHE A 112 16.02 22.54 -3.09
CA PHE A 112 15.48 23.82 -2.64
C PHE A 112 16.23 24.39 -1.43
N VAL A 113 16.48 23.56 -0.42
CA VAL A 113 17.23 23.94 0.79
C VAL A 113 18.09 22.75 1.27
N PRO A 114 19.21 23.01 1.98
CA PRO A 114 20.08 21.94 2.45
C PRO A 114 19.42 20.99 3.47
N ASN A 115 18.48 21.50 4.28
CA ASN A 115 17.79 20.71 5.31
C ASN A 115 16.27 20.97 5.26
N PRO A 116 15.54 20.30 4.35
CA PRO A 116 14.08 20.39 4.31
C PRO A 116 13.47 19.68 5.52
N ARG A 117 12.35 20.19 6.04
CA ARG A 117 11.77 19.73 7.31
C ARG A 117 10.29 19.35 7.20
N LEU A 118 9.95 18.17 7.71
CA LEU A 118 8.58 17.74 7.95
C LEU A 118 8.36 17.60 9.46
N SER A 119 7.43 18.37 10.00
CA SER A 119 7.05 18.28 11.41
C SER A 119 5.56 17.99 11.59
N ILE A 120 5.25 17.04 12.47
CA ILE A 120 3.89 16.62 12.80
C ILE A 120 3.71 16.71 14.32
N GLY A 121 2.78 17.54 14.76
CA GLY A 121 2.49 17.78 16.17
C GLY A 121 1.79 16.61 16.86
N ASP A 122 1.76 16.68 18.19
CA ASP A 122 1.28 15.62 19.08
C ASP A 122 -0.17 15.19 18.78
N TYR A 123 -0.49 13.94 19.11
CA TYR A 123 -1.84 13.36 19.00
C TYR A 123 -2.46 13.45 17.60
N SER A 124 -1.61 13.53 16.56
CA SER A 124 -2.05 13.61 15.18
C SER A 124 -2.15 12.24 14.52
N ASP A 125 -3.13 12.09 13.64
CA ASP A 125 -3.42 10.87 12.92
C ASP A 125 -3.35 11.13 11.40
N ILE A 126 -2.49 10.38 10.71
CA ILE A 126 -2.23 10.54 9.29
C ILE A 126 -2.81 9.33 8.54
N GLY A 127 -3.79 9.59 7.67
CA GLY A 127 -4.50 8.56 6.91
C GLY A 127 -3.67 7.78 5.91
N HIS A 128 -4.26 6.70 5.40
CA HIS A 128 -3.61 5.80 4.44
C HIS A 128 -3.29 6.50 3.13
N ASN A 129 -2.16 6.15 2.50
CA ASN A 129 -1.74 6.67 1.20
C ASN A 129 -1.53 8.21 1.20
N THR A 130 -1.23 8.79 2.36
CA THR A 130 -0.87 10.20 2.46
C THR A 130 0.55 10.43 1.91
N SER A 131 0.73 11.51 1.14
CA SER A 131 2.02 11.89 0.56
C SER A 131 2.45 13.29 0.99
N PHE A 132 3.72 13.45 1.33
CA PHE A 132 4.36 14.72 1.61
C PHE A 132 5.49 14.95 0.61
N VAL A 133 5.44 16.05 -0.14
CA VAL A 133 6.55 16.54 -0.96
C VAL A 133 7.06 17.81 -0.29
N VAL A 134 8.24 17.73 0.32
CA VAL A 134 8.82 18.74 1.20
C VAL A 134 10.01 19.37 0.49
N GLY A 135 9.84 20.57 -0.02
CA GLY A 135 10.86 21.44 -0.60
C GLY A 135 11.62 22.20 0.48
N ARG A 136 10.93 22.91 1.36
CA ARG A 136 11.53 23.64 2.48
C ARG A 136 10.97 23.17 3.81
N GLU A 137 9.67 23.33 4.02
CA GLU A 137 9.05 23.02 5.31
C GLU A 137 7.57 22.72 5.19
N ILE A 138 7.13 21.60 5.78
CA ILE A 138 5.73 21.31 6.03
C ILE A 138 5.55 21.08 7.54
N THR A 139 4.60 21.81 8.12
CA THR A 139 4.28 21.72 9.55
C THR A 139 2.81 21.43 9.74
N ILE A 140 2.52 20.29 10.36
CA ILE A 140 1.20 19.88 10.81
C ILE A 140 1.12 20.15 12.32
N GLY A 141 0.07 20.84 12.76
CA GLY A 141 -0.17 21.12 14.18
C GLY A 141 -0.47 19.87 15.01
N ALA A 142 -0.76 20.07 16.29
CA ALA A 142 -1.23 19.02 17.19
C ALA A 142 -2.73 18.74 17.01
N HIS A 143 -3.17 17.53 17.38
CA HIS A 143 -4.56 17.06 17.29
C HIS A 143 -5.15 17.12 15.88
N VAL A 144 -4.33 16.96 14.86
CA VAL A 144 -4.79 16.98 13.46
C VAL A 144 -5.12 15.57 13.01
N GLN A 145 -6.29 15.42 12.37
CA GLN A 145 -6.64 14.20 11.65
C GLN A 145 -6.60 14.47 10.14
N ILE A 146 -5.76 13.72 9.44
CA ILE A 146 -5.62 13.79 7.98
C ILE A 146 -6.31 12.56 7.39
N ALA A 147 -7.21 12.78 6.44
CA ALA A 147 -7.88 11.71 5.73
C ALA A 147 -6.90 10.88 4.88
N SER A 148 -7.35 9.71 4.41
CA SER A 148 -6.60 8.94 3.43
C SER A 148 -6.50 9.68 2.10
N ASP A 149 -5.46 9.37 1.32
CA ASP A 149 -5.24 9.86 -0.04
C ASP A 149 -4.99 11.39 -0.14
N VAL A 150 -4.57 12.02 0.96
CA VAL A 150 -4.22 13.45 0.97
C VAL A 150 -2.77 13.66 0.50
N SER A 151 -2.55 14.70 -0.30
CA SER A 151 -1.22 15.10 -0.78
C SER A 151 -0.88 16.50 -0.31
N PHE A 152 0.18 16.63 0.48
CA PHE A 152 0.76 17.92 0.88
C PHE A 152 2.00 18.20 0.04
N ARG A 153 2.09 19.42 -0.51
CA ARG A 153 3.23 19.87 -1.29
C ARG A 153 3.48 21.34 -1.01
N ASP A 154 4.72 21.67 -0.66
CA ASP A 154 5.22 23.05 -0.59
C ASP A 154 6.15 23.38 -1.79
N SER A 155 6.40 22.40 -2.67
CA SER A 155 7.12 22.57 -3.93
C SER A 155 6.22 22.27 -5.12
N SER A 156 6.60 22.78 -6.30
CA SER A 156 5.85 22.65 -7.56
C SER A 156 5.81 21.21 -8.12
N GLY A 157 6.36 20.22 -7.41
CA GLY A 157 6.20 18.80 -7.74
C GLY A 157 6.97 18.32 -8.97
N HIS A 158 7.89 19.11 -9.52
CA HIS A 158 8.87 18.59 -10.48
C HIS A 158 9.93 17.79 -9.76
N ALA A 159 10.11 16.54 -10.18
CA ALA A 159 11.22 15.71 -9.72
C ALA A 159 12.52 16.32 -10.25
N SER A 160 13.28 16.96 -9.37
CA SER A 160 14.73 17.11 -9.54
C SER A 160 15.42 15.81 -9.16
#